data_AF-A0A7J3RAE9-F1
#
_entry.id   AF-A0A7J3RAE9-F1
#
_cell.length_a   1.000
_cell.length_b   1.000
_cell.length_c   1.000
_cell.angle_alpha   90.00
_cell.angle_beta   90.00
_cell.angle_gamma   90.00
#
_symmetry.space_group_name_H-M   'P 1'
#
loop_
_entity.id
_entity.type
_entity.pdbx_description
1 polymer ?
#
loop_
_entity_poly.entity_id
_entity_poly.type
_entity_poly.pdbx_seq_one_letter_code
_entity_poly.pdbx_strand_id
1 'polypeptide(L)'
;MLIKILGIIDVIIAIIFWLYGVFGLFKVLIIFCGFVLLIKGLIFVINFNIVSIIDIFCAFIIISSSSINFPFFLFIIISLFLLQKGIFSLL
;
A
#
# COMPACT_ATOMS: atom_id res chain seq x y z
N MET A 1 -15.95 -10.78 -7.27
CA MET A 1 -16.11 -9.31 -7.27
C MET A 1 -15.33 -8.63 -6.16
N LEU A 2 -15.44 -9.07 -4.90
CA LEU A 2 -14.77 -8.46 -3.75
C LEU A 2 -13.23 -8.38 -3.92
N ILE A 3 -12.61 -9.44 -4.46
CA ILE A 3 -11.17 -9.50 -4.76
C ILE A 3 -10.74 -8.42 -5.78
N LYS A 4 -11.57 -8.12 -6.79
CA LYS A 4 -11.25 -7.07 -7.78
C LYS A 4 -11.27 -5.67 -7.16
N ILE A 5 -12.23 -5.38 -6.28
CA ILE A 5 -12.31 -4.11 -5.54
C ILE A 5 -11.06 -3.92 -4.68
N LEU A 6 -10.60 -4.99 -4.03
CA LEU A 6 -9.40 -4.98 -3.22
C LEU A 6 -8.13 -4.75 -4.06
N GLY A 7 -8.06 -5.32 -5.26
CA GLY A 7 -6.98 -5.05 -6.21
C GLY A 7 -6.93 -3.58 -6.64
N ILE A 8 -8.09 -2.98 -6.92
CA ILE A 8 -8.20 -1.54 -7.25
C ILE A 8 -7.64 -0.68 -6.11
N ILE A 9 -7.97 -1.01 -4.87
CA ILE A 9 -7.47 -0.29 -3.68
C ILE A 9 -5.94 -0.32 -3.63
N ASP A 10 -5.30 -1.46 -3.91
CA ASP A 10 -3.82 -1.56 -3.92
C ASP A 10 -3.20 -0.69 -5.00
N VAL A 11 -3.77 -0.69 -6.22
CA VAL A 11 -3.29 0.14 -7.32
C VAL A 11 -3.41 1.62 -6.98
N ILE A 12 -4.54 2.04 -6.42
CA ILE A 12 -4.77 3.43 -6.01
C ILE A 12 -3.73 3.84 -4.96
N ILE A 13 -3.52 3.01 -3.93
CA ILE A 13 -2.55 3.29 -2.86
C ILE A 13 -1.13 3.33 -3.41
N ALA A 14 -0.77 2.43 -4.35
CA ALA A 14 0.52 2.42 -5.01
C ALA A 14 0.82 3.75 -5.74
N ILE A 15 -0.15 4.24 -6.51
CA ILE A 15 -0.03 5.50 -7.26
C ILE A 15 0.10 6.69 -6.30
N ILE A 16 -0.75 6.74 -5.27
CA ILE A 16 -0.71 7.82 -4.27
C ILE A 16 0.63 7.82 -3.52
N PHE A 17 1.11 6.64 -3.11
CA PHE A 17 2.39 6.50 -2.42
C PHE A 17 3.59 6.89 -3.29
N TRP A 18 3.53 6.56 -4.59
CA TRP A 18 4.54 7.01 -5.55
C TRP A 18 4.52 8.54 -5.71
N LEU A 19 3.34 9.14 -5.90
CA LEU A 19 3.19 10.59 -5.98
C LEU A 19 3.71 11.30 -4.71
N TYR A 20 3.49 10.71 -3.54
CA TYR A 20 4.07 11.20 -2.30
C TYR A 20 5.59 11.12 -2.28
N GLY A 21 6.16 9.98 -2.69
CA GLY A 21 7.61 9.80 -2.72
C GLY A 21 8.32 10.78 -3.67
N VAL A 22 7.67 11.15 -4.78
CA VAL A 22 8.23 12.08 -5.77
C VAL A 22 8.02 13.55 -5.37
N PHE A 23 6.81 13.91 -4.95
CA PHE A 23 6.44 15.32 -4.78
C PHE A 23 6.30 15.76 -3.32
N GLY A 24 6.30 14.83 -2.36
CA GLY A 24 6.06 15.11 -0.94
C GLY A 24 4.65 15.63 -0.63
N LEU A 25 3.70 15.46 -1.56
CA LEU A 25 2.34 16.01 -1.47
C LEU A 25 1.38 15.08 -0.71
N PHE A 26 0.35 15.66 -0.09
CA PHE A 26 -0.77 14.93 0.53
C PHE A 26 -0.41 14.02 1.73
N LYS A 27 0.47 14.47 2.64
CA LYS A 27 0.87 13.71 3.86
C LYS A 27 -0.30 13.04 4.60
N VAL A 28 -1.39 13.76 4.83
CA VAL A 28 -2.59 13.25 5.52
C VAL A 28 -3.23 12.08 4.76
N LEU A 29 -3.25 12.15 3.43
CA LEU A 29 -3.85 11.15 2.57
C LEU A 29 -3.02 9.87 2.55
N ILE A 30 -1.69 9.97 2.65
CA ILE A 30 -0.78 8.81 2.73
C ILE A 30 -0.99 8.04 4.02
N ILE A 31 -1.15 8.75 5.13
CA ILE A 31 -1.46 8.13 6.42
C ILE A 31 -2.79 7.38 6.32
N PHE A 32 -3.81 8.00 5.72
CA PHE A 32 -5.10 7.36 5.49
C PHE A 32 -4.98 6.11 4.61
N CYS A 33 -4.26 6.18 3.49
CA CYS A 33 -3.97 5.03 2.62
C CYS A 33 -3.25 3.91 3.38
N GLY A 34 -2.29 4.25 4.23
CA GLY A 34 -1.60 3.30 5.09
C GLY A 34 -2.57 2.57 6.03
N PHE A 35 -3.47 3.30 6.70
CA PHE A 35 -4.50 2.68 7.55
C PHE A 35 -5.46 1.78 6.77
N VAL A 36 -5.91 2.20 5.58
CA VAL A 36 -6.76 1.37 4.71
C VAL A 36 -6.08 0.06 4.36
N LEU A 37 -4.79 0.12 4.01
CA LEU A 37 -3.99 -1.06 3.65
C LEU A 37 -3.74 -1.97 4.87
N LEU A 38 -3.57 -1.38 6.05
CA LEU A 38 -3.41 -2.11 7.33
C LEU A 38 -4.69 -2.87 7.69
N ILE A 39 -5.85 -2.21 7.62
CA ILE A 39 -7.16 -2.83 7.88
C ILE A 39 -7.38 -3.98 6.89
N LYS A 40 -7.10 -3.75 5.61
CA LYS A 40 -7.18 -4.79 4.58
C LYS A 40 -6.28 -5.97 4.92
N GLY A 41 -5.01 -5.71 5.24
CA GLY A 41 -4.04 -6.74 5.60
C GLY A 41 -4.53 -7.59 6.78
N LEU A 42 -5.01 -6.95 7.85
CA LEU A 42 -5.55 -7.65 9.03
C LEU A 42 -6.75 -8.54 8.69
N ILE A 43 -7.69 -8.06 7.87
CA ILE A 43 -8.86 -8.85 7.44
C ILE A 43 -8.41 -10.12 6.69
N PHE A 44 -7.37 -10.01 5.86
CA PHE A 44 -6.87 -11.15 5.08
C PHE A 44 -5.99 -12.12 5.88
N VAL A 45 -5.29 -11.65 6.91
CA VAL A 45 -4.53 -12.53 7.82
C VAL A 45 -5.47 -13.45 8.59
N ILE A 46 -6.63 -12.95 9.02
CA ILE A 46 -7.67 -13.76 9.68
C ILE A 46 -8.16 -14.88 8.75
N ASN A 47 -8.15 -14.66 7.43
CA ASN A 47 -8.51 -15.65 6.42
C ASN A 47 -7.32 -16.56 5.99
N PHE A 48 -6.26 -16.66 6.81
CA PHE A 48 -5.06 -17.49 6.59
C PHE A 48 -4.27 -17.20 5.30
N ASN A 49 -4.41 -16.02 4.72
CA ASN A 49 -3.73 -15.71 3.46
C ASN A 49 -2.36 -15.08 3.73
N ILE A 50 -1.29 -15.89 3.71
CA ILE A 50 0.09 -15.47 4.09
C ILE A 50 0.57 -14.24 3.30
N VAL A 51 0.11 -14.09 2.05
CA VAL A 51 0.42 -12.96 1.16
C VAL A 51 -0.03 -11.60 1.74
N SER A 52 -0.97 -11.60 2.69
CA SER A 52 -1.47 -10.38 3.34
C SER A 52 -0.62 -9.88 4.49
N ILE A 53 0.29 -10.70 5.02
CA ILE A 53 1.29 -10.23 5.99
C ILE A 53 2.15 -9.14 5.36
N ILE A 54 2.45 -9.28 4.08
CA ILE A 54 3.23 -8.30 3.32
C ILE A 54 2.47 -6.96 3.20
N ASP A 55 1.13 -6.98 3.14
CA ASP A 55 0.32 -5.75 3.14
C ASP A 55 0.48 -5.00 4.46
N ILE A 56 0.49 -5.72 5.58
CA ILE A 56 0.70 -5.11 6.90
C ILE A 56 2.08 -4.43 6.95
N PHE A 57 3.13 -5.09 6.45
CA PHE A 57 4.46 -4.49 6.35
C PHE A 57 4.48 -3.26 5.45
N CYS A 58 3.87 -3.33 4.25
CA CYS A 58 3.75 -2.18 3.35
C CYS A 58 3.00 -1.03 4.02
N ALA A 59 1.92 -1.31 4.75
CA ALA A 59 1.15 -0.32 5.48
C ALA A 59 1.99 0.41 6.53
N PHE A 60 2.78 -0.32 7.32
CA PHE A 60 3.69 0.29 8.29
C PHE A 60 4.73 1.18 7.62
N ILE A 61 5.31 0.73 6.50
CA ILE A 61 6.28 1.55 5.79
C ILE A 61 5.62 2.83 5.26
N ILE A 62 4.44 2.73 4.64
CA ILE A 62 3.67 3.87 4.15
C ILE A 62 3.38 4.87 5.29
N ILE A 63 2.91 4.40 6.44
CA ILE A 63 2.63 5.27 7.59
C ILE A 63 3.92 5.92 8.09
N SER A 64 5.00 5.15 8.27
CA SER A 64 6.27 5.67 8.78
C SER A 64 6.93 6.70 7.86
N SER A 65 6.73 6.57 6.54
CA SER A 65 7.21 7.53 5.54
C SER A 65 6.61 8.93 5.66
N SER A 66 5.48 9.07 6.38
CA SER A 66 4.89 10.38 6.67
C SER A 66 5.66 11.16 7.73
N SER A 67 6.39 10.45 8.60
CA SER A 67 7.06 10.99 9.79
C SER A 67 8.58 11.01 9.65
N ILE A 68 9.14 10.10 8.84
CA ILE A 68 10.58 9.93 8.65
C ILE A 68 10.91 10.13 7.17
N ASN A 69 12.03 10.80 6.89
CA ASN A 69 12.58 10.88 5.54
C ASN A 69 13.01 9.49 5.07
N PHE A 70 12.20 8.88 4.21
CA PHE A 70 12.52 7.60 3.59
C PHE A 70 13.39 7.81 2.34
N PRO A 71 14.34 6.90 2.04
CA PRO A 71 15.11 6.97 0.80
C PRO A 71 14.21 6.73 -0.41
N PHE A 72 14.40 7.53 -1.47
CA PHE A 72 13.57 7.52 -2.68
C PHE A 72 13.44 6.13 -3.32
N PHE A 73 14.51 5.34 -3.31
CA PHE A 73 14.51 3.99 -3.86
C PHE A 73 13.48 3.05 -3.19
N LEU A 74 13.22 3.20 -1.88
CA LEU A 74 12.20 2.41 -1.18
C LEU A 74 10.78 2.77 -1.62
N PHE A 75 10.51 4.05 -1.90
CA PHE A 75 9.21 4.47 -2.44
C PHE A 75 8.91 3.77 -3.77
N ILE A 76 9.91 3.69 -4.66
CA ILE A 76 9.77 3.02 -5.96
C ILE A 76 9.50 1.52 -5.77
N ILE A 77 10.30 0.83 -4.95
CA ILE A 77 10.13 -0.63 -4.76
C ILE A 77 8.73 -0.96 -4.21
N ILE A 78 8.30 -0.25 -3.17
CA ILE A 78 7.04 -0.55 -2.50
C ILE A 78 5.85 -0.18 -3.38
N SER A 79 5.91 0.95 -4.09
CA SER A 79 4.87 1.31 -5.05
C SER A 79 4.75 0.29 -6.17
N LEU A 80 5.87 -0.14 -6.77
CA LEU A 80 5.85 -1.19 -7.81
C LEU A 80 5.32 -2.52 -7.29
N PHE A 81 5.70 -2.91 -6.07
CA PHE A 81 5.20 -4.13 -5.44
C PHE A 81 3.67 -4.11 -5.26
N LEU A 82 3.13 -3.02 -4.71
CA LEU A 82 1.68 -2.85 -4.53
C LEU A 82 0.93 -2.80 -5.87
N LEU A 83 1.53 -2.15 -6.87
CA LEU A 83 0.96 -2.05 -8.20
C LEU A 83 0.91 -3.42 -8.89
N GLN A 84 2.01 -4.18 -8.84
CA GLN A 84 2.07 -5.56 -9.32
C GLN A 84 0.98 -6.40 -8.65
N LYS A 85 0.91 -6.39 -7.31
CA LYS A 85 -0.07 -7.16 -6.55
C LYS A 85 -1.51 -6.76 -6.88
N GLY A 86 -1.78 -5.47 -7.02
CA GLY A 86 -3.09 -4.95 -7.41
C GLY A 86 -3.52 -5.43 -8.80
N ILE A 87 -2.61 -5.42 -9.78
CA ILE A 87 -2.86 -5.95 -11.13
C ILE A 87 -3.14 -7.45 -11.10
N PHE A 88 -2.37 -8.24 -10.34
CA PHE A 88 -2.62 -9.68 -10.21
C PHE A 88 -3.99 -9.99 -9.59
N SER A 89 -4.47 -9.13 -8.70
CA SER A 89 -5.80 -9.27 -8.09
C SER A 89 -6.96 -8.85 -9.01
N LEU A 90 -6.66 -8.20 -10.14
CA LEU A 90 -7.64 -7.72 -11.12
C LEU A 90 -7.90 -8.70 -12.26
N LEU A 91 -6.84 -9.42 -12.69
CA LEU A 91 -6.88 -10.51 -13.67
C LEU A 91 -7.74 -11.68 -13.15
#